data_AF-A0A0M4CU82-F1
#
_entry.id   AF-A0A0M4CU82-F1
#
_cell.length_a   1.000
_cell.length_b   1.000
_cell.length_c   1.000
_cell.angle_alpha   90.00
_cell.angle_beta   90.00
_cell.angle_gamma   90.00
#
_symmetry.space_group_name_H-M   'P 1'
#
loop_
_entity.id
_entity.type
_entity.pdbx_description
1 polymer ?
#
loop_
_entity_poly.entity_id
_entity_poly.type
_entity_poly.pdbx_seq_one_letter_code
_entity_poly.pdbx_strand_id
1 'polypeptide(L)'
;MNSLRPEDYADDELVRIQCSGREIWLSERLFRRLVLIGSAYELHLLPLLEQDTALNSVQADGLLGELDFVSTLVTDAALTSVLNELAPLVRACRVSPDRTISFEWP
;
A
#
# COMPACT_ATOMS: atom_id res chain seq x y z
N MET A 1 5.73 -4.09 24.93
CA MET A 1 5.84 -3.15 23.79
C MET A 1 4.46 -2.56 23.57
N ASN A 2 4.32 -1.23 23.56
CA ASN A 2 3.06 -0.61 23.15
C ASN A 2 2.90 -0.82 21.64
N SER A 3 1.75 -1.34 21.20
CA SER A 3 1.44 -1.45 19.78
C SER A 3 1.33 -0.06 19.17
N LEU A 4 1.94 0.17 18.02
CA LEU A 4 1.79 1.42 17.27
C LEU A 4 0.37 1.50 16.75
N ARG A 5 -0.30 2.63 16.95
CA ARG A 5 -1.72 2.79 16.61
C ARG A 5 -1.88 3.79 15.45
N PRO A 6 -2.93 3.66 14.62
CA PRO A 6 -3.17 4.59 13.52
C PRO A 6 -3.22 6.06 13.96
N GLU A 7 -3.80 6.35 15.13
CA GLU A 7 -3.92 7.71 15.67
C GLU A 7 -2.59 8.40 15.95
N ASP A 8 -1.50 7.63 16.14
CA ASP A 8 -0.16 8.18 16.37
C ASP A 8 0.43 8.81 15.08
N TYR A 9 -0.26 8.69 13.93
CA TYR A 9 0.14 9.16 12.60
C TYR A 9 -0.91 10.08 11.95
N ALA A 10 -1.91 10.55 12.72
CA ALA A 10 -3.05 11.31 12.18
C ALA A 10 -2.66 12.66 11.54
N ASP A 11 -1.54 13.25 11.97
CA ASP A 11 -1.04 14.55 11.50
C ASP A 11 0.01 14.42 10.37
N ASP A 12 0.30 13.20 9.90
CA ASP A 12 1.27 12.99 8.82
C ASP A 12 0.74 13.55 7.48
N GLU A 13 1.67 13.89 6.58
CA GLU A 13 1.33 14.07 5.17
C GLU A 13 0.74 12.77 4.58
N LEU A 14 -0.02 12.89 3.51
CA LEU A 14 -0.82 11.78 2.97
C LEU A 14 -0.34 11.37 1.58
N VAL A 15 -0.20 10.07 1.38
CA VAL A 15 -0.04 9.47 0.06
C VAL A 15 -1.43 9.15 -0.48
N ARG A 16 -1.75 9.71 -1.64
CA ARG A 16 -3.01 9.43 -2.33
C ARG A 16 -2.82 8.26 -3.27
N ILE A 17 -3.70 7.27 -3.15
CA ILE A 17 -3.67 6.05 -3.96
C ILE A 17 -4.99 5.94 -4.68
N GLN A 18 -4.95 5.89 -6.00
CA GLN A 18 -6.16 5.96 -6.83
C GLN A 18 -6.21 4.86 -7.87
N CYS A 19 -7.44 4.45 -8.19
CA CYS A 19 -7.72 3.49 -9.22
C CYS A 19 -9.19 3.56 -9.65
N SER A 20 -9.43 3.86 -10.93
CA SER A 20 -10.77 3.87 -11.53
C SER A 20 -11.81 4.68 -10.75
N GLY A 21 -11.44 5.89 -10.35
CA GLY A 21 -12.31 6.81 -9.61
C GLY A 21 -12.54 6.44 -8.14
N ARG A 22 -11.87 5.40 -7.63
CA ARG A 22 -11.73 5.15 -6.20
C ARG A 22 -10.39 5.68 -5.74
N GLU A 23 -10.37 6.22 -4.54
CA GLU A 23 -9.17 6.75 -3.91
C GLU A 23 -9.19 6.47 -2.41
N ILE A 24 -7.99 6.29 -1.86
CA ILE A 24 -7.71 6.22 -0.44
C ILE A 24 -6.53 7.13 -0.12
N TRP A 25 -6.38 7.50 1.15
CA TRP A 25 -5.31 8.36 1.62
C TRP A 25 -4.70 7.71 2.84
N LEU A 26 -3.38 7.49 2.79
CA LEU A 26 -2.65 6.81 3.85
C LEU A 26 -1.55 7.73 4.37
N SER A 27 -1.25 7.66 5.67
CA SER A 27 -0.08 8.35 6.24
C SER A 27 1.17 8.01 5.42
N GLU A 28 1.91 9.03 5.00
CA GLU A 28 3.14 8.90 4.22
C GLU A 28 4.16 8.04 4.96
N ARG A 29 4.33 8.25 6.27
CA ARG A 29 5.26 7.44 7.07
C ARG A 29 4.82 5.99 7.19
N LEU A 30 3.53 5.71 7.34
CA LEU A 30 3.04 4.33 7.40
C LEU A 30 3.16 3.63 6.04
N PHE A 31 2.85 4.34 4.96
CA PHE A 31 3.02 3.82 3.59
C PHE A 31 4.50 3.58 3.28
N ARG A 32 5.40 4.49 3.66
CA ARG A 32 6.86 4.31 3.56
C ARG A 32 7.35 3.11 4.37
N ARG A 33 6.83 2.88 5.58
CA ARG A 33 7.15 1.67 6.36
C ARG A 33 6.77 0.39 5.60
N LEU A 34 5.63 0.37 4.93
CA LEU A 34 5.21 -0.75 4.10
C LEU A 34 6.19 -0.98 2.93
N VAL A 35 6.62 0.09 2.25
CA VAL A 35 7.63 0.03 1.17
C VAL A 35 8.97 -0.51 1.69
N LEU A 36 9.42 -0.04 2.86
CA LEU A 36 10.66 -0.49 3.50
C LEU A 36 10.59 -1.97 3.90
N ILE A 37 9.44 -2.46 4.37
CA ILE A 37 9.23 -3.90 4.61
C ILE A 37 9.38 -4.68 3.30
N GLY A 38 8.74 -4.22 2.22
CA GLY A 38 8.90 -4.87 0.92
C GLY A 38 10.36 -4.94 0.48
N SER A 39 11.11 -3.86 0.70
CA SER A 39 12.54 -3.81 0.39
C SER A 39 13.37 -4.78 1.26
N ALA A 40 13.05 -4.90 2.55
CA ALA A 40 13.77 -5.77 3.48
C ALA A 40 13.58 -7.27 3.17
N TYR A 41 12.45 -7.63 2.55
CA TYR A 41 12.14 -9.00 2.14
C TYR A 41 12.38 -9.26 0.64
N GLU A 42 13.08 -8.36 -0.05
CA GLU A 42 13.37 -8.46 -1.49
C GLU A 42 12.12 -8.68 -2.36
N LEU A 43 10.99 -8.08 -1.95
CA LEU A 43 9.77 -8.06 -2.76
C LEU A 43 9.96 -7.17 -3.99
N HIS A 44 9.16 -7.38 -5.03
CA HIS A 44 9.41 -6.75 -6.31
C HIS A 44 8.63 -5.44 -6.49
N LEU A 45 7.34 -5.42 -6.14
CA LEU A 45 6.43 -4.33 -6.49
C LEU A 45 6.32 -3.29 -5.38
N LEU A 46 6.32 -3.70 -4.12
CA LEU A 46 6.29 -2.78 -2.97
C LEU A 46 7.43 -1.74 -3.00
N PRO A 47 8.70 -2.11 -3.30
CA PRO A 47 9.78 -1.13 -3.45
C PRO A 47 9.57 -0.14 -4.60
N LEU A 48 8.82 -0.51 -5.63
CA LEU A 48 8.56 0.36 -6.79
C LEU A 48 7.50 1.42 -6.50
N LEU A 49 6.74 1.32 -5.40
CA LEU A 49 5.68 2.28 -5.09
C LEU A 49 6.21 3.65 -4.66
N GLU A 50 7.48 3.75 -4.27
CA GLU A 50 8.17 5.02 -4.04
C GLU A 50 8.53 5.74 -5.35
N GLN A 51 8.48 5.05 -6.48
CA GLN A 51 8.69 5.63 -7.79
C GLN A 51 7.34 6.08 -8.33
N ASP A 52 7.25 7.24 -8.97
CA ASP A 52 6.03 7.76 -9.62
C ASP A 52 5.62 6.84 -10.79
N THR A 53 5.00 5.72 -10.43
CA THR A 53 4.76 4.56 -11.28
C THR A 53 3.31 4.15 -11.16
N ALA A 54 2.62 4.09 -12.30
CA ALA A 54 1.33 3.45 -12.40
C ALA A 54 1.50 1.95 -12.62
N LEU A 55 0.79 1.13 -11.84
CA LEU A 55 0.79 -0.32 -12.02
C LEU A 55 -0.43 -0.76 -12.83
N ASN A 56 -0.20 -1.59 -13.85
CA ASN A 56 -1.27 -2.22 -14.62
C ASN A 56 -1.94 -3.36 -13.84
N SER A 57 -2.97 -3.98 -14.42
CA SER A 57 -3.73 -5.05 -13.76
C SER A 57 -2.90 -6.27 -13.35
N VAL A 58 -1.87 -6.64 -14.13
CA VAL A 58 -0.97 -7.77 -13.84
C VAL A 58 -0.07 -7.44 -12.66
N GLN A 59 0.50 -6.24 -12.66
CA GLN A 59 1.28 -5.73 -11.54
C GLN A 59 0.42 -5.55 -10.28
N ALA A 60 -0.85 -5.14 -10.41
CA ALA A 60 -1.77 -5.04 -9.28
C ALA A 60 -2.05 -6.42 -8.66
N ASP A 61 -2.16 -7.49 -9.47
CA ASP A 61 -2.32 -8.85 -8.94
C ASP A 61 -1.07 -9.33 -8.19
N GLY A 62 0.12 -9.07 -8.74
CA GLY A 62 1.39 -9.32 -8.05
C GLY A 62 1.51 -8.54 -6.74
N LEU A 63 1.13 -7.26 -6.74
CA LEU A 63 1.17 -6.40 -5.55
C LEU A 63 0.24 -6.95 -4.46
N LEU A 64 -0.94 -7.44 -4.84
CA LEU A 64 -1.85 -8.05 -3.87
C LEU A 64 -1.22 -9.29 -3.20
N GLY A 65 -0.48 -10.10 -3.96
CA GLY A 65 0.27 -11.23 -3.39
C GLY A 65 1.35 -10.78 -2.40
N GLU A 66 2.05 -9.68 -2.69
CA GLU A 66 3.02 -9.09 -1.75
C GLU A 66 2.35 -8.52 -0.49
N LEU A 67 1.21 -7.85 -0.63
CA LEU A 67 0.43 -7.36 0.51
C LEU A 67 -0.08 -8.50 1.39
N ASP A 68 -0.55 -9.59 0.79
CA ASP A 68 -0.97 -10.79 1.51
C ASP A 68 0.22 -11.39 2.28
N PHE A 69 1.40 -11.46 1.68
CA PHE A 69 2.62 -11.89 2.38
C PHE A 69 2.96 -10.97 3.57
N VAL A 70 3.00 -9.65 3.36
CA VAL A 70 3.30 -8.69 4.44
C VAL A 70 2.29 -8.77 5.58
N SER A 71 1.02 -9.04 5.28
CA SER A 71 -0.02 -9.22 6.30
C SER A 71 0.27 -10.36 7.28
N THR A 72 1.09 -11.35 6.88
CA THR A 72 1.53 -12.44 7.76
C THR A 72 2.66 -12.05 8.72
N LEU A 73 3.35 -10.94 8.44
CA LEU A 73 4.52 -10.48 9.19
C LEU A 73 4.18 -9.39 10.21
N VAL A 74 3.22 -8.53 9.88
CA VAL A 74 2.88 -7.33 10.66
C VAL A 74 2.00 -7.69 11.85
N THR A 75 2.36 -7.16 13.02
CA THR A 75 1.56 -7.32 14.26
C THR A 75 1.08 -6.00 14.86
N ASP A 76 1.56 -4.84 14.37
CA ASP A 76 1.13 -3.53 14.86
C ASP A 76 -0.16 -3.04 14.19
N ALA A 77 -0.99 -2.34 14.95
CA ALA A 77 -2.31 -1.92 14.50
C ALA A 77 -2.22 -0.84 13.40
N ALA A 78 -1.20 0.01 13.44
CA ALA A 78 -1.00 1.06 12.45
C ALA A 78 -0.76 0.49 11.05
N LEU A 79 0.19 -0.42 10.87
CA LEU A 79 0.42 -1.06 9.56
C LEU A 79 -0.71 -2.00 9.15
N THR A 80 -1.39 -2.65 10.11
CA THR A 80 -2.57 -3.45 9.82
C THR A 80 -3.68 -2.60 9.20
N SER A 81 -3.87 -1.35 9.65
CA SER A 81 -4.84 -0.42 9.06
C SER A 81 -4.52 -0.11 7.60
N VAL A 82 -3.24 0.18 7.30
CA VAL A 82 -2.76 0.42 5.93
C VAL A 82 -3.09 -0.75 5.01
N LEU A 83 -2.79 -1.98 5.45
CA LEU A 83 -3.09 -3.18 4.66
C LEU A 83 -4.59 -3.37 4.43
N ASN A 84 -5.41 -3.12 5.46
CA ASN A 84 -6.86 -3.24 5.39
C ASN A 84 -7.51 -2.22 4.43
N GLU A 85 -6.87 -1.08 4.20
CA GLU A 85 -7.37 -0.06 3.26
C GLU A 85 -6.82 -0.28 1.84
N LEU A 86 -5.53 -0.61 1.71
CA LEU A 86 -4.85 -0.76 0.42
C LEU A 86 -5.25 -2.04 -0.31
N ALA A 87 -5.28 -3.19 0.37
CA ALA A 87 -5.53 -4.47 -0.29
C ALA A 87 -6.91 -4.52 -0.99
N PRO A 88 -8.01 -4.00 -0.41
CA PRO A 88 -9.29 -3.91 -1.11
C PRO A 88 -9.26 -3.05 -2.38
N LEU A 89 -8.52 -1.93 -2.37
CA LEU A 89 -8.36 -1.08 -3.54
C LEU A 89 -7.63 -1.83 -4.65
N VAL A 90 -6.46 -2.40 -4.35
CA VAL A 90 -5.65 -3.19 -5.30
C VAL A 90 -6.46 -4.37 -5.86
N ARG A 91 -7.20 -5.08 -5.01
CA ARG A 91 -8.07 -6.20 -5.41
C ARG A 91 -9.17 -5.76 -6.38
N ALA A 92 -9.70 -4.54 -6.25
CA ALA A 92 -10.71 -4.01 -7.17
C ALA A 92 -10.10 -3.57 -8.51
N CYS A 93 -8.83 -3.14 -8.51
CA CYS A 93 -8.11 -2.72 -9.70
C CYS A 93 -7.76 -3.88 -10.61
N ARG A 94 -7.26 -5.00 -10.05
CA ARG A 94 -6.78 -6.15 -10.84
C ARG A 94 -7.84 -6.80 -11.75
N VAL A 95 -9.13 -6.57 -11.48
CA VAL A 95 -10.25 -7.26 -12.16
C VAL A 95 -10.43 -6.79 -13.62
N SER A 96 -9.89 -5.63 -14.00
CA SER A 96 -10.04 -5.09 -15.35
C SER A 96 -8.68 -4.66 -15.91
N PRO A 97 -8.33 -5.10 -17.14
CA PRO A 97 -7.02 -4.87 -17.73
C PRO A 97 -6.73 -3.40 -18.08
N ASP A 98 -7.79 -2.58 -18.25
CA ASP A 98 -7.66 -1.16 -18.57
C ASP A 98 -7.44 -0.28 -17.33
N ARG A 99 -7.42 -0.88 -16.13
CA ARG A 99 -7.26 -0.16 -14.88
C ARG A 99 -5.81 -0.11 -14.44
N THR A 100 -5.38 1.08 -14.05
CA THR A 100 -4.11 1.30 -13.39
C THR A 100 -4.32 1.81 -11.98
N ILE A 101 -3.44 1.41 -11.07
CA ILE A 101 -3.31 2.03 -9.75
C ILE A 101 -2.12 2.99 -9.78
N SER A 102 -2.30 4.20 -9.25
CA SER A 102 -1.24 5.20 -9.13
C SER A 102 -1.10 5.71 -7.70
N PHE A 103 0.09 6.22 -7.40
CA PHE A 103 0.54 6.62 -6.07
C PHE A 103 1.09 8.03 -6.16
N GLU A 104 0.44 8.98 -5.48
CA GLU A 104 0.84 10.38 -5.42
C GLU A 104 1.39 10.65 -4.02
N TRP A 105 2.71 10.82 -3.92
CA TRP A 105 3.40 11.23 -2.70
C TRP A 105 3.30 12.75 -2.51
N PRO A 106 3.33 13.26 -1.26
CA PRO A 106 3.37 14.69 -0.99
C PRO A 106 4.65 15.36 -1.53
#